data_AF-A0A2S1XDX7-F1
#
_entry.id   AF-A0A2S1XDX7-F1
#
_cell.length_a   1.000
_cell.length_b   1.000
_cell.length_c   1.000
_cell.angle_alpha   90.00
_cell.angle_beta   90.00
_cell.angle_gamma   90.00
#
_symmetry.space_group_name_H-M   'P 1'
#
loop_
_entity.id
_entity.type
_entity.pdbx_description
1 polymer ?
#
loop_
_entity_poly.entity_id
_entity_poly.type
_entity_poly.pdbx_seq_one_letter_code
_entity_poly.pdbx_strand_id
1 'polypeptide(L)'
;MSMLPITAAKPYLFIRLVDQIEKARDTVADASRKLANASAALEAKPDDVDLKKDVDEGEKLLSDAYEELDRLEAELETNPDQPVYKLRVPSFDINAAFEEALVRLPTYPGDRKMFRAIEASGLIPSDDPDFVAVKEALKKSGGGVSEDLSATFQDLYDRADDAETVRDIRAARLRFQKGVARLRTKHYLIGFEGVRDLDGDLVPYLAENGYPADATINAIPPEDITAIGDKVQELNTLRGRGGNSRRGAKSSASPQPSQPSPTDTVTETVETQKIP
;
A
#
# COMPACT_ATOMS: atom_id res chain seq x y z
N MET A 1 9.08 31.61 -10.22
CA MET A 1 9.01 30.89 -8.93
C MET A 1 7.55 30.84 -8.52
N SER A 2 6.83 29.75 -8.77
CA SER A 2 5.48 29.59 -8.22
C SER A 2 5.62 29.22 -6.75
N MET A 3 5.14 30.11 -5.87
CA MET A 3 4.79 29.70 -4.52
C MET A 3 3.66 28.69 -4.67
N LEU A 4 3.91 27.43 -4.30
CA LEU A 4 2.84 26.46 -4.16
C LEU A 4 1.80 27.05 -3.21
N PRO A 5 0.49 27.03 -3.57
CA PRO A 5 -0.54 27.55 -2.70
C PRO A 5 -0.49 26.74 -1.41
N ILE A 6 -0.26 27.43 -0.29
CA ILE A 6 -0.48 26.89 1.04
C ILE A 6 -1.96 26.57 1.10
N THR A 7 -2.34 25.33 0.80
CA THR A 7 -3.71 24.88 1.00
C THR A 7 -4.04 25.12 2.47
N ALA A 8 -5.11 25.86 2.74
CA ALA A 8 -5.64 26.19 4.07
C ALA A 8 -6.09 24.97 4.91
N ALA A 9 -5.68 23.76 4.52
CA ALA A 9 -5.92 22.54 5.26
C ALA A 9 -4.95 22.46 6.44
N LYS A 10 -5.50 22.18 7.63
CA LYS A 10 -4.69 21.89 8.81
C LYS A 10 -3.74 20.70 8.51
N PRO A 11 -2.51 20.71 9.05
CA PRO A 11 -1.60 19.58 8.92
C PRO A 11 -2.23 18.30 9.47
N TYR A 12 -1.91 17.16 8.87
CA TYR A 12 -2.16 15.86 9.47
C TYR A 12 -1.07 15.58 10.50
N LEU A 13 -1.44 15.30 11.75
CA LEU A 13 -0.50 14.94 12.80
C LEU A 13 -0.33 13.43 12.81
N PHE A 14 0.92 12.99 12.74
CA PHE A 14 1.28 11.58 12.70
C PHE A 14 2.25 11.25 13.84
N ILE A 15 1.90 10.26 14.65
CA ILE A 15 2.74 9.70 15.70
C ILE A 15 2.83 8.22 15.39
N ARG A 16 4.04 7.72 15.06
CA ARG A 16 4.22 6.35 14.57
C ARG A 16 3.62 5.32 15.52
N LEU A 17 3.98 5.39 16.80
CA LEU A 17 3.58 4.40 17.77
C LEU A 17 2.07 4.38 18.02
N VAL A 18 1.43 5.56 18.02
CA VAL A 18 -0.04 5.65 18.14
C VAL A 18 -0.74 5.03 16.92
N ASP A 19 -0.24 5.30 15.71
CA ASP A 19 -0.78 4.69 14.48
C ASP A 19 -0.60 3.15 14.46
N GLN A 20 0.53 2.66 14.99
CA GLN A 20 0.77 1.22 15.15
C GLN A 20 -0.20 0.58 16.14
N ILE A 21 -0.46 1.24 17.29
CA ILE A 21 -1.44 0.78 18.28
C ILE A 21 -2.85 0.74 17.67
N GLU A 22 -3.25 1.77 16.92
CA GLU A 22 -4.54 1.79 16.22
C GLU A 22 -4.67 0.62 15.23
N LYS A 23 -3.63 0.37 14.42
CA LYS A 23 -3.58 -0.77 13.49
C LYS A 23 -3.60 -2.13 14.20
N ALA A 24 -2.92 -2.26 15.33
CA ALA A 24 -2.93 -3.47 16.14
C ALA A 24 -4.34 -3.73 16.72
N ARG A 25 -5.03 -2.68 17.20
CA ARG A 25 -6.43 -2.79 17.66
C ARG A 25 -7.39 -3.20 16.54
N ASP A 26 -7.23 -2.64 15.35
CA ASP A 26 -8.02 -3.06 14.18
C ASP A 26 -7.75 -4.54 13.84
N THR A 27 -6.50 -4.98 13.94
CA THR A 27 -6.10 -6.38 13.72
C THR A 27 -6.73 -7.33 14.75
N VAL A 28 -6.72 -6.96 16.04
CA VAL A 28 -7.42 -7.70 17.11
C VAL A 28 -8.92 -7.81 16.81
N ALA A 29 -9.55 -6.71 16.38
CA ALA A 29 -10.96 -6.69 16.05
C ALA A 29 -11.30 -7.55 14.81
N ASP A 30 -10.42 -7.59 13.81
CA ASP A 30 -10.55 -8.47 12.65
C ASP A 30 -10.35 -9.95 13.01
N ALA A 31 -9.29 -10.28 13.77
CA ALA A 31 -9.00 -11.63 14.23
C ALA A 31 -10.14 -12.18 15.10
N SER A 32 -10.64 -11.37 16.04
CA SER A 32 -11.79 -11.71 16.89
C SER A 32 -13.04 -12.04 16.06
N ARG A 33 -13.32 -11.24 15.02
CA ARG A 33 -14.46 -11.51 14.11
C ARG A 33 -14.27 -12.79 13.31
N LYS A 34 -13.06 -13.06 12.80
CA LYS A 34 -12.75 -14.29 12.07
C LYS A 34 -12.93 -15.51 12.95
N LEU A 35 -12.37 -15.49 14.16
CA LEU A 35 -12.50 -16.56 15.14
C LEU A 35 -13.96 -16.81 15.53
N ALA A 36 -14.74 -15.76 15.79
CA ALA A 36 -16.16 -15.89 16.10
C ALA A 36 -16.95 -16.54 14.96
N ASN A 37 -16.66 -16.17 13.71
CA ASN A 37 -17.30 -16.77 12.54
C ASN A 37 -16.90 -18.24 12.34
N ALA A 38 -15.62 -18.57 12.51
CA ALA A 38 -15.13 -19.95 12.42
C ALA A 38 -15.73 -20.83 13.53
N SER A 39 -15.79 -20.31 14.76
CA SER A 39 -16.40 -20.99 15.90
C SER A 39 -17.88 -21.28 15.67
N ALA A 40 -18.65 -20.28 15.19
CA ALA A 40 -20.06 -20.47 14.87
C ALA A 40 -20.28 -21.47 13.72
N ALA A 41 -19.39 -21.49 12.73
CA ALA A 41 -19.44 -22.49 11.66
C ALA A 41 -19.14 -23.90 12.18
N LEU A 42 -18.17 -24.04 13.07
CA LEU A 42 -17.80 -25.30 13.70
C LEU A 42 -18.92 -25.83 14.62
N GLU A 43 -19.60 -24.96 15.37
CA GLU A 43 -20.78 -25.35 16.16
C GLU A 43 -21.88 -25.98 15.29
N ALA A 44 -22.06 -25.47 14.07
CA ALA A 44 -23.02 -26.03 13.11
C ALA A 44 -22.54 -27.36 12.48
N LYS A 45 -21.22 -27.63 12.48
CA LYS A 45 -20.61 -28.85 11.93
C LYS A 45 -19.44 -29.35 12.79
N PRO A 46 -19.71 -29.95 13.96
CA PRO A 46 -18.68 -30.23 14.97
C PRO A 46 -17.57 -31.19 14.56
N ASP A 47 -17.81 -32.00 13.52
CA ASP A 47 -16.86 -33.01 13.03
C ASP A 47 -16.03 -32.53 11.84
N ASP A 48 -16.24 -31.29 11.37
CA ASP A 48 -15.53 -30.72 10.23
C ASP A 48 -14.08 -30.36 10.62
N VAL A 49 -13.12 -31.11 10.07
CA VAL A 49 -11.69 -30.98 10.41
C VAL A 49 -11.11 -29.66 9.93
N ASP A 50 -11.57 -29.14 8.80
CA ASP A 50 -11.09 -27.88 8.25
C ASP A 50 -11.55 -26.71 9.13
N LEU A 51 -12.80 -26.75 9.61
CA LEU A 51 -13.31 -25.72 10.54
C LEU A 51 -12.63 -25.76 11.91
N LYS A 52 -12.20 -26.93 12.40
CA LYS A 52 -11.37 -27.03 13.62
C LYS A 52 -10.04 -26.32 13.41
N LYS A 53 -9.39 -26.57 12.28
CA LYS A 53 -8.14 -25.92 11.92
C LYS A 53 -8.31 -24.40 11.80
N ASP A 54 -9.40 -23.93 11.18
CA ASP A 54 -9.69 -22.49 11.06
C ASP A 54 -9.90 -21.82 12.43
N VAL A 55 -10.51 -22.52 13.39
CA VAL A 55 -10.63 -22.05 14.78
C VAL A 55 -9.26 -21.99 15.44
N ASP A 56 -8.45 -23.05 15.37
CA ASP A 56 -7.10 -23.07 15.94
C ASP A 56 -6.21 -21.95 15.35
N GLU A 57 -6.27 -21.74 14.04
CA GLU A 57 -5.58 -20.64 13.36
C GLU A 57 -6.13 -19.28 13.80
N GLY A 58 -7.44 -19.15 13.97
CA GLY A 58 -8.09 -17.93 14.47
C GLY A 58 -7.68 -17.58 15.90
N GLU A 59 -7.60 -18.57 16.80
CA GLU A 59 -7.13 -18.40 18.18
C GLU A 59 -5.68 -17.95 18.21
N LYS A 60 -4.82 -18.60 17.42
CA LYS A 60 -3.41 -18.20 17.30
C LYS A 60 -3.27 -16.77 16.79
N LEU A 61 -3.95 -16.43 15.69
CA LEU A 61 -3.92 -15.07 15.13
C LEU A 61 -4.40 -14.01 16.13
N LEU A 62 -5.41 -14.34 16.93
CA LEU A 62 -5.91 -13.43 17.96
C LEU A 62 -4.91 -13.27 19.10
N SER A 63 -4.28 -14.36 19.55
CA SER A 63 -3.21 -14.33 20.56
C SER A 63 -2.03 -13.49 20.10
N ASP A 64 -1.50 -13.75 18.90
CA ASP A 64 -0.38 -13.01 18.31
C ASP A 64 -0.71 -11.51 18.17
N ALA A 65 -1.97 -11.17 17.85
CA ALA A 65 -2.42 -9.78 17.73
C ALA A 65 -2.50 -9.06 19.09
N TYR A 66 -2.93 -9.75 20.16
CA TYR A 66 -2.92 -9.18 21.52
C TYR A 66 -1.49 -9.00 22.04
N GLU A 67 -0.61 -9.97 21.82
CA GLU A 67 0.80 -9.86 22.24
C GLU A 67 1.48 -8.63 21.60
N GLU A 68 1.24 -8.38 20.31
CA GLU A 68 1.77 -7.20 19.62
C GLU A 68 1.14 -5.90 20.14
N LEU A 69 -0.18 -5.88 20.41
CA LEU A 69 -0.84 -4.71 20.98
C LEU A 69 -0.28 -4.37 22.36
N ASP A 70 -0.15 -5.36 23.24
CA ASP A 70 0.40 -5.19 24.59
C ASP A 70 1.85 -4.69 24.54
N ARG A 71 2.65 -5.24 23.61
CA ARG A 71 4.03 -4.78 23.38
C ARG A 71 4.09 -3.31 22.99
N LEU A 72 3.24 -2.87 22.05
CA LEU A 72 3.20 -1.49 21.58
C LEU A 72 2.68 -0.52 22.65
N GLU A 73 1.66 -0.92 23.41
CA GLU A 73 1.14 -0.11 24.52
C GLU A 73 2.18 0.04 25.64
N ALA A 74 2.91 -1.02 25.98
CA ALA A 74 4.02 -0.96 26.93
C ALA A 74 5.19 -0.09 26.43
N GLU A 75 5.48 -0.11 25.12
CA GLU A 75 6.47 0.78 24.50
C GLU A 75 6.05 2.26 24.67
N LEU A 76 4.76 2.57 24.49
CA LEU A 76 4.24 3.92 24.65
C LEU A 76 4.24 4.37 26.11
N GLU A 77 3.94 3.48 27.05
CA GLU A 77 4.02 3.76 28.48
C GLU A 77 5.47 4.05 28.92
N THR A 78 6.43 3.28 28.38
CA THR A 78 7.85 3.45 28.69
C THR A 78 8.44 4.71 28.03
N ASN A 79 7.96 5.07 26.85
CA ASN A 79 8.42 6.23 26.10
C ASN A 79 7.22 7.11 25.67
N PRO A 80 6.66 7.91 26.58
CA PRO A 80 5.48 8.73 26.28
C PRO A 80 5.80 9.93 25.35
N ASP A 81 7.06 10.36 25.30
CA ASP A 81 7.53 11.53 24.54
C ASP A 81 7.81 11.16 23.06
N GLN A 82 6.81 10.59 22.39
CA GLN A 82 6.91 10.18 20.99
C GLN A 82 7.05 11.38 20.03
N PRO A 83 7.88 11.28 18.98
CA PRO A 83 7.92 12.29 17.93
C PRO A 83 6.57 12.52 17.26
N VAL A 84 6.23 13.78 17.03
CA VAL A 84 5.01 14.20 16.30
C VAL A 84 5.40 14.76 14.95
N TYR A 85 5.02 14.08 13.88
CA TYR A 85 5.27 14.49 12.51
C TYR A 85 4.07 15.25 11.93
N LYS A 86 4.30 16.45 11.40
CA LYS A 86 3.28 17.28 10.75
C LYS A 86 3.37 17.05 9.25
N LEU A 87 2.36 16.42 8.68
CA LEU A 87 2.30 16.05 7.27
C LEU A 87 1.32 16.93 6.49
N ARG A 88 1.67 17.25 5.24
CA ARG A 88 0.75 17.81 4.26
C ARG A 88 -0.27 16.75 3.90
N VAL A 89 -1.53 17.15 3.79
CA VAL A 89 -2.55 16.29 3.22
C VAL A 89 -2.30 16.19 1.71
N PRO A 90 -2.27 14.98 1.11
CA PRO A 90 -2.01 14.85 -0.31
C PRO A 90 -2.98 15.64 -1.20
N SER A 91 -2.42 16.29 -2.21
CA SER A 91 -3.11 17.11 -3.21
C SER A 91 -2.50 16.87 -4.59
N PHE A 92 -3.20 17.27 -5.64
CA PHE A 92 -2.72 17.11 -7.01
C PHE A 92 -1.32 17.72 -7.21
N ASP A 93 -1.11 18.96 -6.77
CA ASP A 93 0.16 19.67 -6.97
C ASP A 93 1.32 19.02 -6.21
N ILE A 94 1.09 18.58 -4.97
CA ILE A 94 2.12 17.90 -4.16
C ILE A 94 2.46 16.56 -4.79
N ASN A 95 1.45 15.81 -5.23
CA ASN A 95 1.65 14.52 -5.88
C ASN A 95 2.40 14.70 -7.20
N ALA A 96 2.06 15.70 -8.02
CA ALA A 96 2.77 15.99 -9.27
C ALA A 96 4.26 16.31 -9.04
N ALA A 97 4.58 17.14 -8.04
CA ALA A 97 5.96 17.44 -7.68
C ALA A 97 6.72 16.18 -7.18
N PHE A 98 6.05 15.36 -6.37
CA PHE A 98 6.60 14.09 -5.91
C PHE A 98 6.88 13.13 -7.08
N GLU A 99 5.93 12.96 -8.01
CA GLU A 99 6.07 12.08 -9.19
C GLU A 99 7.19 12.57 -10.12
N GLU A 100 7.33 13.88 -10.33
CA GLU A 100 8.44 14.44 -11.11
C GLU A 100 9.80 14.11 -10.47
N ALA A 101 9.89 14.19 -9.14
CA ALA A 101 11.11 13.85 -8.42
C ALA A 101 11.34 12.33 -8.35
N LEU A 102 10.27 11.52 -8.34
CA LEU A 102 10.34 10.06 -8.28
C LEU A 102 11.04 9.48 -9.51
N VAL A 103 10.82 10.07 -10.69
CA VAL A 103 11.50 9.67 -11.94
C VAL A 103 13.02 9.80 -11.87
N ARG A 104 13.55 10.61 -10.94
CA ARG A 104 15.00 10.79 -10.73
C ARG A 104 15.62 9.70 -9.86
N LEU A 105 14.81 8.86 -9.18
CA LEU A 105 15.32 7.70 -8.46
C LEU A 105 15.73 6.60 -9.46
N PRO A 106 16.74 5.77 -9.11
CA PRO A 106 17.06 4.58 -9.89
C PRO A 106 15.82 3.71 -10.10
N THR A 107 15.61 3.16 -11.28
CA THR A 107 14.41 2.37 -11.57
C THR A 107 14.29 1.15 -10.66
N TYR A 108 13.09 0.92 -10.10
CA TYR A 108 12.79 -0.26 -9.29
C TYR A 108 13.06 -1.56 -10.08
N PRO A 109 13.83 -2.52 -9.53
CA PRO A 109 13.97 -3.83 -10.13
C PRO A 109 12.64 -4.62 -10.11
N GLY A 110 11.95 -4.70 -11.25
CA GLY A 110 10.70 -5.47 -11.38
C GLY A 110 10.90 -6.98 -11.18
N ASP A 111 9.79 -7.71 -11.02
CA ASP A 111 9.80 -9.15 -10.68
C ASP A 111 10.52 -10.00 -11.72
N ARG A 112 10.40 -9.65 -12.99
CA ARG A 112 11.16 -10.31 -14.06
C ARG A 112 12.68 -10.22 -13.86
N LYS A 113 13.19 -9.10 -13.35
CA LYS A 113 14.63 -8.94 -13.10
C LYS A 113 15.07 -9.78 -11.90
N MET A 114 14.24 -9.85 -10.86
CA MET A 114 14.45 -10.71 -9.70
C MET A 114 14.42 -12.18 -10.09
N PHE A 115 13.41 -12.62 -10.84
CA PHE A 115 13.29 -13.99 -11.31
C PHE A 115 14.49 -14.41 -12.18
N ARG A 116 14.99 -13.53 -13.06
CA ARG A 116 16.22 -13.79 -13.82
C ARG A 116 17.46 -13.96 -12.93
N ALA A 117 17.54 -13.25 -11.81
CA ALA A 117 18.63 -13.43 -10.85
C ALA A 117 18.52 -14.78 -10.15
N ILE A 118 17.29 -15.22 -9.79
CA ILE A 118 17.02 -16.56 -9.26
C ILE A 118 17.40 -17.63 -10.30
N GLU A 119 16.96 -17.49 -11.56
CA GLU A 119 17.31 -18.40 -12.65
C GLU A 119 18.84 -18.49 -12.85
N ALA A 120 19.53 -17.35 -12.83
CA ALA A 120 20.98 -17.29 -12.98
C ALA A 120 21.75 -17.85 -11.76
N SER A 121 21.12 -17.93 -10.58
CA SER A 121 21.76 -18.48 -9.38
C SER A 121 22.04 -19.98 -9.50
N GLY A 122 21.23 -20.71 -10.28
CA GLY A 122 21.30 -22.17 -10.40
C GLY A 122 20.93 -22.93 -9.12
N LEU A 123 20.48 -22.26 -8.06
CA LEU A 123 20.14 -22.88 -6.78
C LEU A 123 18.79 -23.61 -6.82
N ILE A 124 17.90 -23.21 -7.73
CA ILE A 124 16.59 -23.83 -7.93
C ILE A 124 16.61 -24.62 -9.24
N PRO A 125 16.29 -25.93 -9.21
CA PRO A 125 16.22 -26.75 -10.42
C PRO A 125 15.26 -26.17 -11.45
N SER A 126 15.61 -26.24 -12.73
CA SER A 126 14.79 -25.67 -13.81
C SER A 126 13.46 -26.39 -14.04
N ASP A 127 13.33 -27.60 -13.51
CA ASP A 127 12.14 -28.46 -13.53
C ASP A 127 11.32 -28.39 -12.24
N ASP A 128 11.73 -27.58 -11.27
CA ASP A 128 10.95 -27.30 -10.07
C ASP A 128 9.57 -26.74 -10.47
N PRO A 129 8.46 -27.31 -9.98
CA PRO A 129 7.12 -26.96 -10.42
C PRO A 129 6.77 -25.50 -10.10
N ASP A 130 7.22 -24.97 -8.96
CA ASP A 130 6.99 -23.59 -8.54
C ASP A 130 7.78 -22.64 -9.43
N PHE A 131 9.03 -23.00 -9.72
CA PHE A 131 9.87 -22.25 -10.64
C PHE A 131 9.27 -22.18 -12.05
N VAL A 132 8.77 -23.30 -12.57
CA VAL A 132 8.10 -23.37 -13.89
C VAL A 132 6.81 -22.56 -13.89
N ALA A 133 6.00 -22.65 -12.84
CA ALA A 133 4.74 -21.90 -12.72
C ALA A 133 4.98 -20.38 -12.77
N VAL A 134 5.93 -19.87 -11.97
CA VAL A 134 6.30 -18.45 -11.95
C VAL A 134 6.91 -18.00 -13.28
N LYS A 135 7.76 -18.84 -13.89
CA LYS A 135 8.37 -18.55 -15.22
C LYS A 135 7.30 -18.35 -16.29
N GLU A 136 6.32 -19.25 -16.36
CA GLU A 136 5.22 -19.16 -17.33
C GLU A 136 4.29 -17.98 -17.04
N ALA A 137 4.02 -17.66 -15.77
CA ALA A 137 3.26 -16.48 -15.39
C ALA A 137 3.95 -15.19 -15.84
N LEU A 138 5.25 -15.04 -15.61
CA LEU A 138 6.03 -13.87 -16.03
C LEU A 138 6.13 -13.71 -17.55
N LYS A 139 6.15 -14.83 -18.31
CA LYS A 139 6.08 -14.78 -19.78
C LYS A 139 4.73 -14.23 -20.26
N LYS A 140 3.63 -14.64 -19.61
CA LYS A 140 2.27 -14.22 -19.99
C LYS A 140 1.97 -12.77 -19.60
N SER A 141 2.39 -12.32 -18.43
CA SER A 141 2.08 -10.98 -17.90
C SER A 141 3.00 -9.88 -18.45
N GLY A 142 4.17 -10.24 -18.98
CA GLY A 142 5.16 -9.30 -19.52
C GLY A 142 6.03 -8.60 -18.48
N GLY A 143 5.78 -8.73 -17.17
CA GLY A 143 6.60 -8.04 -16.17
C GLY A 143 6.38 -8.32 -14.68
N GLY A 144 5.19 -8.77 -14.25
CA GLY A 144 4.86 -8.96 -12.83
C GLY A 144 4.32 -10.35 -12.51
N VAL A 145 4.53 -10.82 -11.29
CA VAL A 145 3.90 -12.05 -10.80
C VAL A 145 2.47 -11.72 -10.33
N SER A 146 1.50 -12.57 -10.66
CA SER A 146 0.12 -12.41 -10.23
C SER A 146 -0.04 -12.68 -8.73
N GLU A 147 -1.10 -12.14 -8.13
CA GLU A 147 -1.31 -12.20 -6.68
C GLU A 147 -1.39 -13.64 -6.13
N ASP A 148 -1.99 -14.55 -6.89
CA ASP A 148 -2.09 -15.99 -6.60
C ASP A 148 -0.73 -16.70 -6.54
N LEU A 149 0.29 -16.17 -7.21
CA LEU A 149 1.65 -16.73 -7.22
C LEU A 149 2.63 -15.92 -6.37
N SER A 150 2.16 -14.89 -5.65
CA SER A 150 3.02 -14.00 -4.86
C SER A 150 3.76 -14.76 -3.74
N ALA A 151 3.06 -15.63 -3.01
CA ALA A 151 3.65 -16.45 -1.97
C ALA A 151 4.67 -17.45 -2.53
N THR A 152 4.33 -18.13 -3.63
CA THR A 152 5.24 -19.03 -4.34
C THR A 152 6.50 -18.30 -4.83
N PHE A 153 6.34 -17.10 -5.38
CA PHE A 153 7.49 -16.31 -5.83
C PHE A 153 8.36 -15.83 -4.66
N GLN A 154 7.76 -15.53 -3.51
CA GLN A 154 8.49 -15.20 -2.29
C GLN A 154 9.27 -16.41 -1.75
N ASP A 155 8.70 -17.61 -1.77
CA ASP A 155 9.41 -18.85 -1.39
C ASP A 155 10.63 -19.10 -2.29
N LEU A 156 10.48 -18.98 -3.62
CA LEU A 156 11.60 -19.12 -4.55
C LEU A 156 12.72 -18.10 -4.28
N TYR A 157 12.35 -16.91 -3.82
CA TYR A 157 13.32 -15.92 -3.42
C TYR A 157 14.03 -16.35 -2.14
N ASP A 158 13.32 -16.69 -1.07
CA ASP A 158 13.92 -17.07 0.20
C ASP A 158 14.87 -18.27 0.05
N ARG A 159 14.51 -19.23 -0.81
CA ARG A 159 15.35 -20.39 -1.18
C ARG A 159 16.62 -20.02 -1.96
N ALA A 160 16.65 -18.88 -2.62
CA ALA A 160 17.77 -18.39 -3.42
C ALA A 160 18.54 -17.22 -2.78
N ASP A 161 18.21 -16.83 -1.53
CA ASP A 161 18.73 -15.63 -0.89
C ASP A 161 20.25 -15.65 -0.66
N ASP A 162 20.88 -16.82 -0.62
CA ASP A 162 22.34 -16.91 -0.47
C ASP A 162 23.10 -16.48 -1.74
N ALA A 163 22.45 -16.49 -2.91
CA ALA A 163 23.07 -16.09 -4.17
C ALA A 163 23.35 -14.58 -4.23
N GLU A 164 24.60 -14.21 -4.56
CA GLU A 164 25.03 -12.80 -4.65
C GLU A 164 24.15 -11.98 -5.61
N THR A 165 23.82 -12.54 -6.77
CA THR A 165 22.95 -11.90 -7.77
C THR A 165 21.55 -11.61 -7.23
N VAL A 166 21.00 -12.49 -6.39
CA VAL A 166 19.68 -12.34 -5.76
C VAL A 166 19.76 -11.27 -4.67
N ARG A 167 20.79 -11.30 -3.82
CA ARG A 167 21.05 -10.28 -2.78
C ARG A 167 21.23 -8.89 -3.36
N ASP A 168 21.91 -8.76 -4.50
CA ASP A 168 22.11 -7.47 -5.16
C ASP A 168 20.80 -6.86 -5.65
N ILE A 169 19.92 -7.67 -6.24
CA ILE A 169 18.60 -7.22 -6.68
C ILE A 169 17.72 -6.87 -5.48
N ARG A 170 17.73 -7.69 -4.42
CA ARG A 170 17.07 -7.38 -3.13
C ARG A 170 17.54 -6.04 -2.59
N ALA A 171 18.84 -5.83 -2.50
CA ALA A 171 19.43 -4.60 -1.99
C ALA A 171 19.04 -3.40 -2.87
N ALA A 172 19.00 -3.57 -4.19
CA ALA A 172 18.54 -2.52 -5.10
C ALA A 172 17.05 -2.18 -4.92
N ARG A 173 16.18 -3.17 -4.72
CA ARG A 173 14.75 -2.97 -4.39
C ARG A 173 14.59 -2.20 -3.08
N LEU A 174 15.33 -2.62 -2.04
CA LEU A 174 15.30 -1.95 -0.74
C LEU A 174 15.82 -0.51 -0.82
N ARG A 175 16.90 -0.26 -1.57
CA ARG A 175 17.41 1.10 -1.82
C ARG A 175 16.37 1.97 -2.51
N PHE A 176 15.64 1.42 -3.50
CA PHE A 176 14.56 2.14 -4.15
C PHE A 176 13.46 2.51 -3.15
N GLN A 177 12.95 1.52 -2.39
CA GLN A 177 11.89 1.75 -1.39
C GLN A 177 12.29 2.80 -0.35
N LYS A 178 13.52 2.71 0.18
CA LYS A 178 14.07 3.73 1.10
C LYS A 178 14.18 5.10 0.44
N GLY A 179 14.59 5.16 -0.83
CA GLY A 179 14.62 6.38 -1.63
C GLY A 179 13.23 7.00 -1.79
N VAL A 180 12.21 6.19 -2.08
CA VAL A 180 10.81 6.62 -2.18
C VAL A 180 10.29 7.15 -0.85
N ALA A 181 10.51 6.43 0.25
CA ALA A 181 10.10 6.87 1.58
C ALA A 181 10.73 8.22 1.93
N ARG A 182 12.04 8.36 1.73
CA ARG A 182 12.76 9.62 1.95
C ARG A 182 12.22 10.75 1.07
N LEU A 183 11.91 10.47 -0.19
CA LEU A 183 11.35 11.45 -1.12
C LEU A 183 9.95 11.89 -0.71
N ARG A 184 9.12 10.98 -0.18
CA ARG A 184 7.82 11.30 0.41
C ARG A 184 7.98 12.17 1.64
N THR A 185 8.87 11.82 2.56
CA THR A 185 9.18 12.68 3.71
C THR A 185 9.58 14.08 3.26
N LYS A 186 10.42 14.21 2.23
CA LYS A 186 10.79 15.52 1.66
C LYS A 186 9.60 16.33 1.14
N HIS A 187 8.63 15.71 0.47
CA HIS A 187 7.52 16.45 -0.16
C HIS A 187 6.34 16.70 0.78
N TYR A 188 6.13 15.83 1.76
CA TYR A 188 4.94 15.84 2.60
C TYR A 188 5.21 16.27 4.04
N LEU A 189 6.44 16.19 4.57
CA LEU A 189 6.73 16.71 5.90
C LEU A 189 6.78 18.24 5.89
N ILE A 190 6.13 18.87 6.87
CA ILE A 190 6.10 20.33 7.07
C ILE A 190 6.54 20.78 8.46
N GLY A 191 6.85 19.83 9.33
CA GLY A 191 7.33 20.09 10.68
C GLY A 191 7.42 18.80 11.48
N PHE A 192 8.18 18.81 12.57
CA PHE A 192 8.09 17.80 13.61
C PHE A 192 8.28 18.42 15.00
N GLU A 193 7.92 17.68 16.03
CA GLU A 193 8.21 17.95 17.44
C GLU A 193 8.74 16.66 18.08
N GLY A 194 9.58 16.76 19.12
CA GLY A 194 10.06 15.60 19.88
C GLY A 194 11.15 14.75 19.22
N VAL A 195 11.61 15.08 18.01
CA VAL A 195 12.77 14.41 17.39
C VAL A 195 14.04 14.81 18.13
N ARG A 196 14.81 13.80 18.55
CA ARG A 196 16.07 13.96 19.28
C ARG A 196 17.25 13.39 18.49
N ASP A 197 18.42 13.97 18.66
CA ASP A 197 19.66 13.42 18.13
C ASP A 197 20.20 12.27 19.01
N LEU A 198 21.39 11.77 18.67
CA LEU A 198 22.05 10.68 19.41
C LEU A 198 22.45 11.07 20.83
N ASP A 199 22.62 12.37 21.11
CA ASP A 199 22.96 12.91 22.42
C ASP A 199 21.68 13.19 23.26
N GLY A 200 20.50 13.02 22.66
CA GLY A 200 19.20 13.22 23.29
C GLY A 200 18.68 14.66 23.19
N ASP A 201 19.37 15.54 22.48
CA ASP A 201 18.98 16.93 22.31
C ASP A 201 17.91 17.09 21.24
N LEU A 202 16.99 18.03 21.44
CA LEU A 202 15.92 18.31 20.49
C LEU A 202 16.50 18.90 19.20
N VAL A 203 16.19 18.26 18.08
CA VAL A 203 16.62 18.74 16.77
C VAL A 203 15.65 19.82 16.28
N PRO A 204 16.12 20.98 15.77
CA PRO A 204 15.24 21.96 15.16
C PRO A 204 14.78 21.50 13.77
N TYR A 205 13.52 21.80 13.43
CA TYR A 205 13.03 21.63 12.07
C TYR A 205 13.57 22.76 11.17
N LEU A 206 14.41 22.40 10.20
CA LEU A 206 14.94 23.33 9.20
C LEU A 206 14.28 23.10 7.84
N ALA A 207 13.99 24.18 7.13
CA ALA A 207 13.40 24.14 5.79
C ALA A 207 14.20 24.98 4.80
N GLU A 208 14.33 24.46 3.58
CA GLU A 208 14.99 25.09 2.44
C GLU A 208 14.03 25.08 1.26
N ASN A 209 13.79 26.25 0.65
CA ASN A 209 12.91 26.40 -0.51
C ASN A 209 11.50 25.81 -0.31
N GLY A 210 10.97 25.85 0.91
CA GLY A 210 9.63 25.34 1.23
C GLY A 210 9.54 23.82 1.44
N TYR A 211 10.67 23.12 1.51
CA TYR A 211 10.79 21.69 1.83
C TYR A 211 11.70 21.48 3.06
N PRO A 212 11.61 20.35 3.78
CA PRO A 212 12.57 20.02 4.82
C PRO A 212 14.00 20.00 4.24
N ALA A 213 14.93 20.63 4.95
CA ALA A 213 16.35 20.56 4.63
C ALA A 213 16.86 19.11 4.74
N ASP A 214 17.93 18.75 4.03
CA ASP A 214 18.44 17.37 4.08
C ASP A 214 18.94 17.00 5.49
N ALA A 215 19.46 17.97 6.26
CA ALA A 215 19.81 17.80 7.67
C ALA A 215 18.59 17.43 8.53
N THR A 216 17.44 18.08 8.31
CA THR A 216 16.17 17.77 8.98
C THR A 216 15.71 16.35 8.69
N ILE A 217 15.82 15.90 7.43
CA ILE A 217 15.45 14.53 7.06
C ILE A 217 16.42 13.52 7.67
N ASN A 218 17.71 13.84 7.73
CA ASN A 218 18.74 12.97 8.32
C ASN A 218 18.63 12.80 9.83
N ALA A 219 17.98 13.74 10.52
CA ALA A 219 17.72 13.64 11.95
C ALA A 219 16.56 12.70 12.29
N ILE A 220 15.70 12.37 11.32
CA ILE A 220 14.56 11.46 11.53
C ILE A 220 15.07 10.02 11.49
N PRO A 221 14.73 9.18 12.49
CA PRO A 221 15.10 7.76 12.48
C PRO A 221 14.64 7.07 11.18
N PRO A 222 15.44 6.15 10.60
CA PRO A 222 15.09 5.47 9.36
C PRO A 222 13.73 4.76 9.37
N GLU A 223 13.36 4.18 10.51
CA GLU A 223 12.06 3.54 10.75
C GLU A 223 10.90 4.53 10.64
N ASP A 224 11.07 5.76 11.15
CA ASP A 224 10.07 6.81 11.08
C ASP A 224 9.98 7.39 9.66
N ILE A 225 11.09 7.46 8.91
CA ILE A 225 11.06 7.84 7.49
C ILE A 225 10.20 6.85 6.69
N THR A 226 10.39 5.54 6.91
CA THR A 226 9.56 4.51 6.28
C THR A 226 8.10 4.66 6.70
N ALA A 227 7.81 4.79 7.99
CA ALA A 227 6.45 4.92 8.52
C ALA A 227 5.72 6.17 7.98
N ILE A 228 6.42 7.31 7.86
CA ILE A 228 5.88 8.52 7.20
C ILE A 228 5.56 8.23 5.74
N GLY A 229 6.46 7.55 5.02
CA GLY A 229 6.25 7.16 3.62
C GLY A 229 4.99 6.32 3.41
N ASP A 230 4.79 5.33 4.28
CA ASP A 230 3.62 4.44 4.30
C ASP A 230 2.35 5.21 4.66
N LYS A 231 2.41 6.07 5.69
CA LYS A 231 1.26 6.89 6.08
C LYS A 231 0.83 7.85 4.98
N VAL A 232 1.78 8.46 4.27
CA VAL A 232 1.49 9.27 3.09
C VAL A 232 0.84 8.44 1.97
N GLN A 233 1.22 7.16 1.81
CA GLN A 233 0.56 6.26 0.85
C GLN A 233 -0.89 6.04 1.23
N GLU A 234 -1.12 5.73 2.49
CA GLU A 234 -2.44 5.51 3.07
C GLU A 234 -3.32 6.75 2.88
N LEU A 235 -2.82 7.95 3.18
CA LEU A 235 -3.57 9.20 2.97
C LEU A 235 -3.90 9.44 1.48
N ASN A 236 -3.01 9.05 0.57
CA ASN A 236 -3.25 9.13 -0.88
C ASN A 236 -4.34 8.17 -1.34
N THR A 237 -4.38 6.94 -0.81
CA THR A 237 -5.38 5.92 -1.21
C THR A 237 -6.72 6.12 -0.50
N LEU A 238 -6.72 6.56 0.76
CA LEU A 238 -7.93 6.88 1.52
C LEU A 238 -8.69 8.06 0.92
N ARG A 239 -8.01 9.09 0.40
CA ARG A 239 -8.68 10.17 -0.35
C ARG A 239 -9.26 9.70 -1.70
N GLY A 240 -8.69 8.66 -2.30
CA GLY A 240 -9.27 7.99 -3.47
C GLY A 240 -10.51 7.14 -3.15
N ARG A 241 -10.61 6.56 -1.95
CA ARG A 241 -11.77 5.74 -1.51
C ARG A 241 -12.84 6.50 -0.73
N GLY A 242 -12.49 7.56 0.00
CA GLY A 242 -13.41 8.38 0.80
C GLY A 242 -14.37 9.25 -0.01
N GLY A 243 -14.13 9.40 -1.31
CA GLY A 243 -15.05 10.05 -2.25
C GLY A 243 -16.14 9.14 -2.83
N ASN A 244 -15.98 7.81 -2.74
CA ASN A 244 -16.88 6.84 -3.41
C ASN A 244 -17.64 5.90 -2.46
N SER A 245 -17.33 5.84 -1.17
CA SER A 245 -18.01 4.93 -0.23
C SER A 245 -19.21 5.52 0.53
N ARG A 246 -19.64 6.75 0.22
CA ARG A 246 -20.87 7.36 0.80
C ARG A 246 -21.97 7.73 -0.21
N ARG A 247 -21.89 7.28 -1.47
CA ARG A 247 -23.01 7.35 -2.44
C ARG A 247 -23.40 5.98 -3.02
N GLY A 248 -23.17 4.92 -2.25
CA GLY A 248 -23.50 3.54 -2.62
C GLY A 248 -24.59 2.92 -1.76
N ALA A 249 -25.56 3.70 -1.26
CA ALA A 249 -26.77 3.14 -0.66
C ALA A 249 -27.94 4.14 -0.75
N LYS A 250 -28.94 3.74 -1.54
CA LYS A 250 -30.33 4.24 -1.60
C LYS A 250 -30.59 5.56 -2.35
N SER A 251 -30.92 5.41 -3.63
CA SER A 251 -32.18 5.96 -4.15
C SER A 251 -32.73 5.04 -5.25
N SER A 252 -33.62 4.14 -4.84
CA SER A 252 -34.64 3.55 -5.70
C SER A 252 -35.60 4.66 -6.18
N ALA A 253 -35.67 4.88 -7.49
CA ALA A 253 -36.83 5.53 -8.14
C ALA A 253 -36.82 5.28 -9.66
N SER A 254 -37.64 4.30 -10.05
CA SER A 254 -38.48 4.17 -11.25
C SER A 254 -37.92 4.24 -12.69
N PRO A 255 -38.37 3.33 -13.59
CA PRO A 255 -37.95 3.25 -14.98
C PRO A 255 -38.71 4.25 -15.85
N GLN A 256 -38.02 4.92 -16.76
CA GLN A 256 -38.65 5.67 -17.84
C GLN A 256 -37.76 5.64 -19.10
N PRO A 257 -38.33 5.86 -20.30
CA PRO A 257 -38.42 4.84 -21.33
C PRO A 257 -37.35 5.02 -22.40
N SER A 258 -37.03 3.91 -23.06
CA SER A 258 -36.21 3.82 -24.26
C SER A 258 -36.63 4.85 -25.32
N GLN A 259 -35.75 5.83 -25.58
CA GLN A 259 -35.83 6.63 -26.80
C GLN A 259 -35.18 5.87 -27.97
N PRO A 260 -35.80 5.90 -29.16
CA PRO A 260 -35.36 5.13 -30.33
C PRO A 260 -34.14 5.74 -31.02
N SER A 261 -33.33 4.85 -31.61
CA SER A 261 -32.14 5.16 -32.42
C SER A 261 -32.47 6.04 -33.65
N PRO A 262 -31.56 6.96 -34.04
CA PRO A 262 -31.74 7.79 -35.21
C PRO A 262 -31.51 7.00 -36.51
N THR A 263 -32.46 7.22 -37.41
CA THR A 263 -32.68 6.66 -38.74
C THR A 263 -31.46 6.77 -39.67
N ASP A 264 -31.08 5.64 -40.28
CA ASP A 264 -30.28 5.59 -41.50
C ASP A 264 -31.14 6.03 -42.69
N THR A 265 -30.55 6.91 -43.48
CA THR A 265 -31.13 7.50 -44.68
C THR A 265 -31.04 6.50 -45.82
N VAL A 266 -32.20 6.12 -46.40
CA VAL A 266 -32.25 5.55 -47.75
C VAL A 266 -33.20 6.41 -48.58
N THR A 267 -32.60 7.14 -49.51
CA THR A 267 -33.21 7.81 -50.65
C THR A 267 -33.74 6.81 -51.68
N GLU A 268 -34.66 7.31 -52.52
CA GLU A 268 -35.15 6.79 -53.82
C GLU A 268 -36.41 5.92 -53.82
N THR A 269 -37.33 5.97 -54.80
CA THR A 269 -37.79 6.95 -55.80
C THR A 269 -39.13 6.36 -56.31
N VAL A 270 -40.12 7.21 -56.65
CA VAL A 270 -41.20 7.03 -57.67
C VAL A 270 -42.13 5.80 -57.56
N GLU A 271 -43.46 5.99 -57.52
CA GLU A 271 -44.33 5.86 -58.71
C GLU A 271 -45.82 6.14 -58.42
N THR A 272 -46.42 6.86 -59.37
CA THR A 272 -47.83 7.17 -59.65
C THR A 272 -48.84 6.04 -59.40
N GLN A 273 -50.05 6.39 -58.92
CA GLN A 273 -51.29 6.26 -59.72
C GLN A 273 -52.53 6.80 -58.98
N LYS A 274 -53.52 7.12 -59.81
CA LYS A 274 -54.71 7.95 -59.58
C LYS A 274 -55.95 7.07 -59.89
N ILE A 275 -57.11 7.50 -59.37
CA ILE A 275 -58.49 7.22 -59.84
C ILE A 275 -59.16 5.98 -59.20
N PRO A 276 -60.48 5.99 -58.89
CA PRO A 276 -61.51 7.03 -59.17
C PRO A 276 -61.92 7.89 -57.98
#